data_AF-A0A853IKB5-F1
#
_entry.id   AF-A0A853IKB5-F1
#
_cell.length_a   1.000
_cell.length_b   1.000
_cell.length_c   1.000
_cell.angle_alpha   90.00
_cell.angle_beta   90.00
_cell.angle_gamma   90.00
#
_symmetry.space_group_name_H-M   'P 1'
#
loop_
_entity.id
_entity.type
_entity.pdbx_description
1 polymer ?
#
loop_
_entity_poly.entity_id
_entity_poly.type
_entity_poly.pdbx_seq_one_letter_code
_entity_poly.pdbx_strand_id
1 'polypeptide(L)' 'MANFGFNLSEHPPEEAFKPIPPGDYPAIITEADIKPNSANTGAYMKVKFVITEGEYTNRVVFNNYNISHPNPQAE' A
#
# COMPACT_ATOMS: atom_id res chain seq x y z
N MET A 1 11.23 33.50 28.13
CA MET A 1 11.71 32.20 27.61
C MET A 1 10.55 31.23 27.71
N ALA A 2 9.92 30.88 26.59
CA ALA A 2 8.77 29.98 26.59
C ALA A 2 9.27 28.54 26.71
N ASN A 3 8.91 27.85 27.80
CA ASN A 3 9.15 26.42 27.96
C ASN A 3 8.08 25.66 27.17
N PHE A 4 8.47 25.06 26.04
CA PHE A 4 7.65 24.11 25.31
C PHE A 4 7.73 22.74 26.02
N GLY A 5 6.85 22.54 27.00
CA GLY A 5 6.71 21.26 27.69
C GLY A 5 6.02 20.24 26.78
N PHE A 6 6.78 19.52 25.96
CA PHE A 6 6.29 18.37 25.21
C PHE A 6 6.29 17.15 26.12
N ASN A 7 5.13 16.81 26.70
CA ASN A 7 4.95 15.62 27.53
C ASN A 7 4.75 14.38 26.64
N LEU A 8 5.77 13.51 26.58
CA LEU A 8 5.69 12.23 25.87
C LEU A 8 4.62 11.27 26.43
N SER A 9 4.18 11.48 27.68
CA SER A 9 3.21 10.61 28.35
C SER A 9 1.75 10.83 27.91
N GLU A 10 1.44 11.99 27.34
CA GLU A 10 0.08 12.35 26.91
C GLU A 10 -0.20 11.97 25.45
N HIS A 11 0.86 11.63 24.70
CA HIS A 11 0.74 11.17 23.32
C HIS A 11 0.96 9.66 23.29
N PRO A 12 -0.11 8.83 23.18
CA PRO A 12 0.09 7.43 22.90
C PRO A 12 0.90 7.32 21.59
N PRO A 13 1.87 6.38 21.51
CA PRO A 13 2.61 6.16 20.28
C PRO A 13 1.58 5.91 19.17
N GLU A 14 1.68 6.66 18.08
CA GLU A 14 0.87 6.42 16.88
C GLU A 14 0.82 4.91 16.65
N GLU A 15 -0.40 4.34 16.68
CA GLU A 15 -0.57 2.91 16.54
C GLU A 15 0.18 2.48 15.28
N ALA A 16 1.21 1.66 15.48
CA ALA A 16 2.01 1.14 14.39
C ALA A 16 1.07 0.61 13.31
N PHE A 17 1.37 0.89 12.04
CA PHE A 17 0.61 0.41 10.89
C PHE A 17 0.56 -1.14 10.88
N LYS A 18 -0.39 -1.72 11.63
CA LYS A 18 -0.59 -3.17 11.74
C LYS A 18 -1.10 -3.71 10.42
N PRO A 19 -0.65 -4.86 9.91
CA PRO A 19 -1.22 -5.43 8.70
C PRO A 19 -2.74 -5.57 8.84
N ILE A 20 -3.46 -5.24 7.76
CA ILE A 20 -4.92 -5.34 7.73
C ILE A 20 -5.26 -6.83 7.71
N PRO A 21 -6.21 -7.30 8.54
CA PRO A 21 -6.61 -8.70 8.52
C PRO A 21 -7.18 -9.09 7.16
N PRO A 22 -7.06 -10.37 6.74
CA PRO A 22 -7.64 -10.84 5.49
C PRO A 22 -9.17 -10.67 5.53
N GLY A 23 -9.71 -10.05 4.50
CA GLY A 23 -11.14 -9.74 4.40
C GLY A 23 -11.43 -8.94 3.14
N ASP A 24 -12.72 -8.70 2.89
CA ASP A 24 -13.20 -7.90 1.78
C ASP A 24 -13.33 -6.43 2.21
N TYR A 25 -12.58 -5.55 1.55
CA TYR A 25 -12.59 -4.12 1.83
C TYR A 25 -12.94 -3.34 0.56
N PRO A 26 -13.89 -2.40 0.62
CA PRO A 26 -14.12 -1.47 -0.47
C PRO A 26 -12.88 -0.60 -0.64
N ALA A 27 -12.21 -0.73 -1.79
CA ALA A 27 -11.03 0.03 -2.10
C ALA A 27 -11.11 0.63 -3.50
N ILE A 28 -10.57 1.84 -3.65
CA ILE A 28 -10.44 2.52 -4.94
C ILE A 28 -9.01 2.41 -5.42
N ILE A 29 -8.83 2.28 -6.73
CA ILE A 29 -7.51 2.36 -7.36
C ILE A 29 -7.16 3.83 -7.47
N THR A 30 -6.09 4.26 -6.81
CA THR A 30 -5.61 5.65 -6.89
C THR A 30 -4.49 5.82 -7.90
N GLU A 31 -3.65 4.81 -8.05
CA GLU A 31 -2.51 4.83 -8.99
C GLU A 31 -2.34 3.46 -9.64
N ALA A 32 -1.99 3.49 -10.93
CA ALA A 32 -1.79 2.30 -11.75
C ALA A 32 -0.61 2.56 -12.69
N ASP A 33 0.56 2.04 -12.30
CA ASP A 33 1.83 2.28 -12.98
C ASP A 33 2.32 0.98 -13.64
N ILE A 34 2.41 0.98 -14.97
CA ILE A 34 3.00 -0.14 -15.70
C ILE A 34 4.49 0.14 -15.82
N LYS A 35 5.31 -0.69 -15.18
CA LYS A 35 6.76 -0.60 -15.28
C LYS A 35 7.33 -1.82 -16.01
N PRO A 36 8.24 -1.61 -16.97
CA PRO A 36 9.02 -2.71 -17.52
C PRO A 36 9.85 -3.33 -16.39
N ASN A 37 10.05 -4.64 -16.46
CA ASN A 37 11.00 -5.31 -15.59
C ASN A 37 12.43 -4.86 -15.95
N SER A 38 13.38 -5.00 -15.03
CA SER A 38 14.77 -4.56 -15.25
C SER A 38 15.43 -5.24 -16.45
N ALA A 39 14.91 -6.38 -16.89
CA ALA A 39 15.38 -7.12 -18.06
C ALA A 39 14.76 -6.65 -19.39
N ASN A 40 13.79 -5.73 -19.38
CA ASN A 40 12.94 -5.38 -20.54
C ASN A 40 12.26 -6.58 -21.23
N THR A 41 12.26 -7.75 -20.61
CA THR A 41 11.66 -8.98 -21.15
C THR A 41 10.19 -9.13 -20.76
N GLY A 42 9.69 -8.26 -19.89
CA GLY A 42 8.35 -8.33 -19.32
C GLY A 42 7.95 -7.03 -18.64
N ALA A 43 6.68 -6.90 -18.28
CA ALA A 43 6.14 -5.73 -17.59
C ALA A 43 5.30 -6.15 -16.40
N TYR A 44 5.35 -5.36 -15.32
CA TYR A 44 4.49 -5.52 -14.16
C TYR A 44 3.70 -4.23 -13.91
N MET A 45 2.46 -4.39 -13.48
CA MET A 45 1.58 -3.30 -13.08
C MET A 45 1.64 -3.13 -11.57
N LYS A 46 2.08 -1.97 -11.11
CA LYS A 46 1.93 -1.54 -9.72
C LYS A 46 0.58 -0.86 -9.59
N VAL A 47 -0.32 -1.47 -8.84
CA VAL A 47 -1.63 -0.89 -8.55
C VAL A 47 -1.66 -0.51 -7.07
N LYS A 48 -2.04 0.73 -6.82
CA LYS A 48 -2.21 1.28 -5.48
C LYS A 48 -3.71 1.38 -5.20
N PHE A 49 -4.12 0.66 -4.17
CA PHE A 49 -5.48 0.66 -3.67
C PHE A 49 -5.53 1.49 -2.40
N VAL A 50 -6.57 2.30 -2.25
CA VAL A 50 -6.86 3.01 -1.01
C VAL A 50 -8.21 2.53 -0.51
N ILE A 51 -8.24 2.02 0.71
CA ILE A 51 -9.48 1.59 1.35
C ILE A 51 -10.29 2.83 1.70
N THR A 52 -11.52 2.90 1.18
CA THR A 52 -12.42 4.04 1.36
C THR A 52 -13.44 3.85 2.46
N GLU A 53 -13.65 2.62 2.92
CA GLU A 53 -14.69 2.28 3.89
C GLU A 53 -14.21 1.26 4.92
N GLY A 54 -14.76 1.35 6.14
CA GLY A 54 -14.49 0.44 7.26
C GLY A 54 -13.47 0.97 8.28
N GLU A 55 -13.08 0.13 9.22
CA GLU A 55 -12.13 0.44 10.30
C GLU A 55 -10.72 0.76 9.77
N TYR A 56 -10.43 0.36 8.53
CA TYR A 56 -9.14 0.54 7.86
C TYR A 56 -9.18 1.61 6.75
N THR A 57 -10.13 2.55 6.83
CA THR A 57 -10.23 3.68 5.89
C THR A 57 -8.91 4.48 5.86
N ASN A 58 -8.53 5.02 4.70
CA ASN A 58 -7.24 5.69 4.42
C ASN A 58 -6.00 4.78 4.44
N ARG A 59 -6.17 3.46 4.52
CA ARG A 59 -5.05 2.54 4.35
C ARG A 59 -4.73 2.36 2.87
N VAL A 60 -3.43 2.40 2.58
CA VAL A 60 -2.89 2.17 1.25
C VAL A 60 -2.41 0.72 1.15
N VAL A 61 -2.92 0.00 0.16
CA VAL A 61 -2.52 -1.36 -0.19
C VAL A 61 -1.87 -1.33 -1.56
N PHE A 62 -0.66 -1.89 -1.68
CA PHE A 62 0.04 -1.98 -2.95
C PHE A 62 -0.06 -3.42 -3.45
N ASN A 63 -0.46 -3.59 -4.71
CA ASN A 63 -0.42 -4.89 -5.38
C ASN A 63 0.40 -4.81 -6.67
N ASN A 64 1.15 -5.86 -6.97
CA ASN A 64 1.96 -5.93 -8.19
C ASN A 64 1.45 -7.10 -9.03
N TYR A 65 0.86 -6.79 -10.18
CA TYR A 65 0.41 -7.80 -11.13
C TYR A 65 1.45 -7.99 -12.23
N ASN A 66 1.80 -9.22 -12.57
CA ASN A 66 2.62 -9.49 -13.75
C ASN A 66 1.75 -9.41 -15.01
N ILE A 67 2.07 -8.51 -15.94
CA ILE A 67 1.34 -8.35 -17.21
C ILE A 67 1.98 -9.21 -18.30
N SER A 68 3.31 -9.30 -18.33
CA SER A 68 4.03 -10.08 -19.34
C SER A 68 5.26 -10.69 -18.70
N HIS A 69 5.34 -12.02 -18.70
CA HIS A 69 6.53 -12.76 -18.31
C HIS A 69 6.99 -13.58 -19.53
N PRO A 70 8.28 -13.56 -19.90
CA PRO A 70 8.81 -14.41 -20.98
C PRO A 70 8.82 -15.92 -20.62
N ASN A 71 8.26 -16.31 -19.47
CA ASN A 71 8.24 -17.68 -18.98
C ASN A 71 6.78 -18.15 -19.02
N PRO A 72 6.42 -19.14 -19.86
CA PRO A 72 5.05 -19.63 -20.01
C PRO A 72 4.50 -20.35 -18.76
N GLN A 73 5.29 -20.43 -17.68
CA GLN A 73 4.89 -21.02 -16.40
C GLN A 73 4.28 -19.99 -15.43
N ALA A 74 4.32 -18.69 -15.80
CA ALA A 74 3.75 -17.59 -15.04
C ALA A 74 2.51 -16.97 -15.72
N GLU A 75 1.99 -17.62 -16.76
CA GLU A 75 0.69 -17.34 -17.36
C GLU A 75 -0.41 -18.15 -16.68
#